data_AF-A0A524JBW7-F1
#
_entry.id   AF-A0A524JBW7-F1
#
_cell.length_a   1.000
_cell.length_b   1.000
_cell.length_c   1.000
_cell.angle_alpha   90.00
_cell.angle_beta   90.00
_cell.angle_gamma   90.00
#
_symmetry.space_group_name_H-M   'P 1'
#
loop_
_entity.id
_entity.type
_entity.pdbx_description
1 polymer ?
#
loop_
_entity_poly.entity_id
_entity_poly.type
_entity_poly.pdbx_seq_one_letter_code
_entity_poly.pdbx_strand_id
1 'polypeptide(L)'
;MLNKVVLPYGYPDAKRSKFRLNTGWRFHLGDVPGAMHMDYNDSTWDVVTIPHTLKLTSLNLDGCDDDKTQPTFHRDIGWYRNALTVDADPLRKVFLEFEGAHQVTDAWVNGQHVGQHAIGGYTPFHFDVTPFVNRQSPNIVALRVDNRKNPDVPPDPGPFDYIKFSGLYREVYLVQTEGLYIPFA
;
A
#
# COMPACT_ATOMS: atom_id res chain seq x y z
N MET A 1 14.26 -10.26 -32.60
CA MET A 1 12.79 -10.45 -32.62
C MET A 1 12.47 -11.51 -31.57
N LEU A 2 11.71 -11.17 -30.52
CA LEU A 2 11.36 -12.11 -29.46
C LEU A 2 10.23 -13.02 -29.95
N ASN A 3 10.43 -14.34 -29.85
CA ASN A 3 9.46 -15.36 -30.23
C ASN A 3 8.17 -15.17 -29.43
N LYS A 4 7.07 -14.86 -30.12
CA LYS A 4 5.74 -14.77 -29.53
C LYS A 4 5.29 -16.18 -29.17
N VAL A 5 5.06 -16.45 -27.89
CA VAL A 5 4.55 -17.76 -27.43
C VAL A 5 3.15 -17.94 -28.03
N VAL A 6 2.97 -19.00 -28.82
CA VAL A 6 1.65 -19.38 -29.35
C VAL A 6 1.03 -20.35 -28.35
N LEU A 7 -0.04 -19.91 -27.68
CA LEU A 7 -0.78 -20.75 -26.75
C LEU A 7 -1.66 -21.78 -27.50
N PRO A 8 -2.00 -22.93 -26.88
CA PRO A 8 -2.89 -23.92 -27.49
C PRO A 8 -4.27 -23.33 -27.81
N TYR A 9 -4.96 -23.93 -28.78
CA TYR A 9 -6.34 -23.57 -29.12
C TYR A 9 -7.25 -23.60 -27.86
N GLY A 10 -8.00 -22.53 -27.63
CA GLY A 10 -8.87 -22.36 -26.46
C GLY A 10 -8.23 -21.62 -25.28
N TYR A 11 -6.94 -21.28 -25.33
CA TYR A 11 -6.27 -20.48 -24.31
C TYR A 11 -6.04 -19.04 -24.81
N PRO A 12 -6.86 -18.06 -24.41
CA PRO A 12 -6.59 -16.67 -24.73
C PRO A 12 -5.28 -16.22 -24.06
N ASP A 13 -4.51 -15.39 -24.77
CA ASP A 13 -3.36 -14.67 -24.22
C ASP A 13 -3.87 -13.64 -23.19
N ALA A 14 -4.08 -14.09 -21.96
CA ALA A 14 -4.63 -13.29 -20.88
C ALA A 14 -3.57 -12.30 -20.38
N LYS A 15 -3.79 -11.01 -20.65
CA LYS A 15 -2.81 -9.96 -20.37
C LYS A 15 -2.87 -9.50 -18.92
N ARG A 16 -2.30 -10.29 -18.00
CA ARG A 16 -1.99 -9.77 -16.66
C ARG A 16 -0.78 -8.85 -16.73
N SER A 17 -0.91 -7.63 -16.22
CA SER A 17 0.21 -6.71 -16.00
C SER A 17 0.40 -6.49 -14.50
N LYS A 18 1.65 -6.50 -14.04
CA LYS A 18 2.04 -6.20 -12.66
C LYS A 18 3.15 -5.16 -12.68
N PHE A 19 2.85 -3.95 -12.23
CA PHE A 19 3.77 -2.82 -12.22
C PHE A 19 4.12 -2.43 -10.78
N ARG A 20 5.41 -2.24 -10.48
CA ARG A 20 5.87 -1.77 -9.17
C ARG A 20 5.55 -0.29 -9.00
N LEU A 21 4.77 0.04 -7.99
CA LEU A 21 4.46 1.40 -7.60
C LEU A 21 5.51 1.89 -6.60
N ASN A 22 6.80 1.85 -6.93
CA ASN A 22 7.84 2.19 -5.95
C ASN A 22 8.08 3.69 -5.83
N THR A 23 7.89 4.43 -6.91
CA THR A 23 8.26 5.85 -7.02
C THR A 23 7.02 6.74 -7.08
N GLY A 24 7.22 8.04 -6.88
CA GLY A 24 6.17 9.05 -7.03
C GLY A 24 5.26 9.21 -5.81
N TRP A 25 5.59 8.58 -4.68
CA TRP A 25 4.83 8.75 -3.45
C TRP A 25 5.12 10.09 -2.79
N ARG A 26 4.05 10.77 -2.39
CA ARG A 26 4.05 11.85 -1.40
C ARG A 26 3.83 11.26 -0.03
N PHE A 27 4.63 11.65 0.95
CA PHE A 27 4.59 11.12 2.31
C PHE A 27 4.48 12.23 3.35
N HIS A 28 3.66 11.97 4.38
CA HIS A 28 3.58 12.82 5.56
C HIS A 28 3.50 11.96 6.82
N LEU A 29 4.36 12.27 7.79
CA LEU A 29 4.32 11.67 9.13
C LEU A 29 3.28 12.40 10.00
N GLY A 30 2.36 11.65 10.61
CA GLY A 30 1.23 12.16 11.39
C GLY A 30 -0.12 11.91 10.71
N ASP A 31 -1.21 12.02 11.48
CA ASP A 31 -2.56 11.85 10.95
C ASP A 31 -3.09 13.16 10.36
N VAL A 32 -3.32 13.19 9.05
CA VAL A 32 -3.64 14.41 8.33
C VAL A 32 -5.13 14.42 7.94
N PRO A 33 -5.95 15.31 8.52
CA PRO A 33 -7.35 15.45 8.13
C PRO A 33 -7.49 15.81 6.66
N GLY A 34 -8.39 15.14 5.96
CA GLY A 34 -8.67 15.40 4.55
C GLY A 34 -7.68 14.78 3.57
N ALA A 35 -6.61 14.13 4.03
CA ALA A 35 -5.61 13.50 3.16
C ALA A 35 -6.17 12.36 2.29
N MET A 36 -7.37 11.86 2.58
CA MET A 36 -8.08 10.92 1.71
C MET A 36 -8.66 11.58 0.46
N HIS A 37 -8.97 12.89 0.49
CA HIS A 37 -9.68 13.57 -0.59
C HIS A 37 -8.84 13.68 -1.86
N MET A 38 -9.50 13.58 -3.01
CA MET A 38 -8.83 13.61 -4.31
C MET A 38 -8.11 14.95 -4.57
N ASP A 39 -8.71 16.06 -4.14
CA ASP A 39 -8.25 17.44 -4.32
C ASP A 39 -7.33 17.95 -3.20
N TYR A 40 -6.96 17.10 -2.24
CA TYR A 40 -6.02 17.46 -1.19
C TYR A 40 -4.66 17.87 -1.77
N ASN A 41 -4.16 19.04 -1.37
CA ASN A 41 -2.87 19.55 -1.80
C ASN A 41 -1.72 18.94 -0.98
N ASP A 42 -1.02 17.97 -1.57
CA ASP A 42 0.14 17.29 -0.98
C ASP A 42 1.48 17.82 -1.53
N SER A 43 1.50 19.00 -2.16
CA SER A 43 2.72 19.54 -2.78
C SER A 43 3.87 19.80 -1.80
N THR A 44 3.55 20.01 -0.53
CA THR A 44 4.50 20.21 0.57
C THR A 44 4.96 18.91 1.23
N TRP A 45 4.38 17.77 0.87
CA TRP A 45 4.75 16.47 1.41
C TRP A 45 6.06 15.97 0.82
N ASP A 46 6.79 15.17 1.61
CA ASP A 46 8.05 14.59 1.20
C ASP A 46 7.85 13.66 0.00
N VAL A 47 8.78 13.68 -0.95
CA VAL A 47 8.79 12.72 -2.04
C VAL A 47 9.63 11.53 -1.62
N VAL A 48 9.01 10.35 -1.57
CA VAL A 48 9.67 9.13 -1.12
C VAL A 48 9.59 8.02 -2.19
N THR A 49 10.50 7.06 -2.07
CA THR A 49 10.45 5.80 -2.81
C THR A 49 10.24 4.68 -1.80
N ILE A 50 9.35 3.74 -2.12
CA ILE A 50 9.16 2.54 -1.30
C ILE A 50 10.08 1.41 -1.81
N PRO A 51 10.55 0.49 -0.95
CA PRO A 51 10.24 0.33 0.48
C PRO A 51 10.60 1.53 1.38
N HIS A 52 9.68 1.94 2.26
CA HIS A 52 9.80 3.13 3.09
C HIS A 52 9.31 2.89 4.52
N THR A 53 9.99 3.49 5.51
CA THR A 53 9.59 3.49 6.93
C THR A 53 8.99 4.84 7.32
N LEU A 54 7.99 4.89 8.21
CA LEU A 54 7.39 6.18 8.63
C LEU A 54 8.41 7.17 9.21
N LYS A 55 9.43 6.65 9.88
CA LYS A 55 10.48 7.43 10.52
C LYS A 55 11.82 6.78 10.27
N LEU A 56 12.83 7.58 9.92
CA LEU A 56 14.21 7.11 9.84
C LEU A 56 14.77 6.88 11.24
N THR A 57 15.57 5.84 11.37
CA THR A 57 16.11 5.40 12.66
C THR A 57 17.62 5.28 12.56
N SER A 58 18.33 5.74 13.59
CA SER A 58 19.76 5.51 13.65
C SER A 58 20.07 4.04 13.89
N LEU A 59 21.28 3.61 13.52
CA LEU A 59 21.74 2.24 13.77
C LEU A 59 21.79 1.88 15.25
N ASN A 60 21.92 2.88 16.12
CA ASN A 60 21.95 2.71 17.57
C ASN A 60 20.54 2.72 18.20
N LEU A 61 19.48 2.86 17.38
CA LEU A 61 18.09 3.00 17.83
C LEU A 61 17.93 4.18 18.82
N ASP A 62 18.57 5.31 18.52
CA ASP A 62 18.49 6.48 19.39
C ASP A 62 17.03 6.90 19.61
N GLY A 63 16.64 7.06 20.88
CA GLY A 63 15.27 7.37 21.29
C GLY A 63 14.34 6.15 21.46
N CYS A 64 14.87 4.92 21.40
CA CYS A 64 14.14 3.72 21.80
C CYS A 64 14.26 3.49 23.31
N ASP A 65 13.47 4.21 24.10
CA ASP A 65 13.39 4.04 25.57
C ASP A 65 12.32 3.02 26.01
N ASP A 66 11.66 2.40 25.04
CA ASP A 66 10.57 1.47 25.23
C ASP A 66 11.05 0.11 25.77
N ASP A 67 10.19 -0.53 26.57
CA ASP A 67 10.35 -1.96 26.90
C ASP A 67 9.86 -2.87 25.76
N LYS A 68 9.83 -4.18 25.99
CA LYS A 68 9.39 -5.16 24.98
C LYS A 68 7.93 -4.97 24.52
N THR A 69 7.14 -4.18 25.24
CA THR A 69 5.76 -3.86 24.87
C THR A 69 5.65 -2.68 23.89
N GLN A 70 6.76 -1.97 23.64
CA GLN A 70 6.94 -0.90 22.64
C GLN A 70 5.75 0.06 22.50
N PRO A 71 5.41 0.84 23.56
CA PRO A 71 4.27 1.75 23.53
C PRO A 71 4.44 3.01 22.67
N THR A 72 5.66 3.47 22.36
CA THR A 72 5.90 4.78 21.75
C THR A 72 6.81 4.76 20.52
N PHE A 73 7.86 3.93 20.53
CA PHE A 73 8.87 3.94 19.48
C PHE A 73 8.28 3.40 18.17
N HIS A 74 8.32 4.21 17.11
CA HIS A 74 7.67 3.97 15.81
C HIS A 74 6.14 3.83 15.85
N ARG A 75 5.45 4.21 16.93
CA ARG A 75 3.99 4.08 17.10
C ARG A 75 3.18 5.23 16.52
N ASP A 76 3.54 5.62 15.31
CA ASP A 76 2.95 6.76 14.61
C ASP A 76 1.99 6.33 13.49
N ILE A 77 1.29 7.32 12.96
CA ILE A 77 0.53 7.23 11.71
C ILE A 77 1.33 7.92 10.62
N GLY A 78 1.25 7.43 9.39
CA GLY A 78 1.67 8.21 8.23
C GLY A 78 0.76 8.02 7.05
N TRP A 79 0.76 9.01 6.18
CA TRP A 79 -0.01 9.03 4.96
C TRP A 79 0.90 8.95 3.74
N TYR A 80 0.44 8.22 2.74
CA TYR A 80 1.09 8.07 1.44
C TYR A 80 0.08 8.40 0.35
N ARG A 81 0.45 9.26 -0.60
CA ARG A 81 -0.37 9.59 -1.76
C ARG A 81 0.40 9.37 -3.05
N ASN A 82 -0.24 8.80 -4.06
CA ASN A 82 0.37 8.59 -5.37
C ASN A 82 -0.67 8.68 -6.49
N ALA A 83 -0.25 9.15 -7.66
CA ALA A 83 -1.07 9.18 -8.85
C ALA A 83 -0.86 7.90 -9.67
N LEU A 84 -1.94 7.29 -10.16
CA LEU A 84 -1.86 6.15 -11.06
C LEU A 84 -2.72 6.30 -12.30
N THR A 85 -2.26 5.69 -13.38
CA THR A 85 -3.01 5.53 -14.62
C THR A 85 -3.32 4.06 -14.80
N VAL A 86 -4.57 3.77 -15.14
CA VAL A 86 -5.05 2.41 -15.41
C VAL A 86 -5.40 2.25 -16.86
N ASP A 87 -5.55 1.00 -17.30
CA ASP A 87 -6.02 0.67 -18.64
C ASP A 87 -7.45 1.18 -18.87
N ALA A 88 -7.72 1.64 -20.08
CA ALA A 88 -9.02 2.20 -20.46
C ALA A 88 -10.14 1.14 -20.56
N ASP A 89 -9.79 -0.14 -20.70
CA ASP A 89 -10.74 -1.24 -20.87
C ASP A 89 -11.59 -1.46 -19.61
N PRO A 90 -12.91 -1.20 -19.66
CA PRO A 90 -13.80 -1.34 -18.51
C PRO A 90 -13.96 -2.78 -18.03
N LEU A 91 -13.60 -3.78 -18.83
CA LEU A 91 -13.73 -5.20 -18.49
C LEU A 91 -12.56 -5.72 -17.63
N ARG A 92 -11.44 -4.98 -17.59
CA ARG A 92 -10.26 -5.38 -16.81
C ARG A 92 -10.47 -5.15 -15.32
N LYS A 93 -9.98 -6.05 -14.48
CA LYS A 93 -9.88 -5.83 -13.03
C LYS A 93 -8.60 -5.07 -12.68
N VAL A 94 -8.67 -4.25 -11.65
CA VAL A 94 -7.56 -3.44 -11.14
C VAL A 94 -7.41 -3.68 -9.64
N PHE A 95 -6.19 -3.99 -9.22
CA PHE A 95 -5.84 -4.24 -7.82
C PHE A 95 -4.62 -3.44 -7.39
N LEU A 96 -4.62 -3.05 -6.12
CA LEU A 96 -3.40 -2.70 -5.40
C LEU A 96 -2.96 -3.91 -4.58
N GLU A 97 -1.80 -4.46 -4.89
CA GLU A 97 -1.20 -5.61 -4.19
C GLU A 97 -0.04 -5.14 -3.31
N PHE A 98 -0.02 -5.57 -2.06
CA PHE A 98 0.97 -5.20 -1.05
C PHE A 98 1.70 -6.45 -0.60
N GLU A 99 3.03 -6.43 -0.62
CA GLU A 99 3.84 -7.49 -0.01
C GLU A 99 3.91 -7.38 1.53
N GLY A 100 3.54 -6.22 2.06
CA GLY A 100 3.42 -5.93 3.48
C GLY A 100 3.46 -4.42 3.76
N ALA A 101 2.67 -3.98 4.73
CA ALA A 101 2.66 -2.61 5.23
C ALA A 101 2.33 -2.66 6.73
N HIS A 102 3.11 -1.96 7.56
CA HIS A 102 3.03 -2.14 9.01
C HIS A 102 2.43 -0.90 9.71
N GLN A 103 1.29 -0.97 10.42
CA GLN A 103 0.51 -2.19 10.72
C GLN A 103 -0.89 -2.21 10.11
N VAL A 104 -1.74 -1.24 10.45
CA VAL A 104 -3.09 -1.15 9.90
C VAL A 104 -3.05 -0.23 8.68
N THR A 105 -3.49 -0.73 7.54
CA THR A 105 -3.49 0.03 6.28
C THR A 105 -4.91 0.26 5.80
N ASP A 106 -5.33 1.52 5.78
CA ASP A 106 -6.56 1.94 5.10
C ASP A 106 -6.22 2.49 3.71
N ALA A 107 -7.07 2.16 2.73
CA ALA A 107 -6.89 2.59 1.35
C ALA A 107 -8.10 3.38 0.84
N TRP A 108 -7.79 4.47 0.13
CA TRP A 108 -8.75 5.24 -0.65
C TRP A 108 -8.26 5.39 -2.08
N VAL A 109 -9.22 5.40 -3.01
CA VAL A 109 -8.98 5.75 -4.41
C VAL A 109 -9.99 6.83 -4.79
N ASN A 110 -9.49 7.96 -5.31
CA ASN A 110 -10.29 9.12 -5.68
C ASN A 110 -11.23 9.60 -4.56
N GLY A 111 -10.76 9.55 -3.30
CA GLY A 111 -11.55 9.94 -2.13
C GLY A 111 -12.51 8.88 -1.58
N GLN A 112 -12.72 7.78 -2.28
CA GLN A 112 -13.61 6.71 -1.84
C GLN A 112 -12.85 5.64 -1.06
N HIS A 113 -13.36 5.24 0.11
CA HIS A 113 -12.74 4.20 0.93
C HIS A 113 -12.92 2.84 0.27
N VAL A 114 -11.79 2.16 0.07
CA VAL A 114 -11.74 0.84 -0.57
C VAL A 114 -11.81 -0.27 0.46
N GLY A 115 -11.11 -0.10 1.59
CA GLY A 115 -11.06 -1.09 2.65
C GLY A 115 -9.87 -0.88 3.59
N GLN A 116 -9.74 -1.83 4.52
CA GLN A 116 -8.71 -1.83 5.55
C GLN A 116 -8.06 -3.21 5.66
N HIS A 117 -6.74 -3.24 5.79
CA HIS A 117 -5.99 -4.42 6.22
C HIS A 117 -5.56 -4.23 7.68
N ALA A 118 -6.11 -5.04 8.58
CA ALA A 118 -5.91 -4.94 10.03
C ALA A 118 -5.71 -6.32 10.69
N ILE A 119 -5.07 -7.27 10.00
CA ILE A 119 -4.78 -8.61 10.55
C ILE A 119 -3.30 -8.83 10.87
N GLY A 120 -2.46 -7.83 10.60
CA GLY A 120 -1.04 -7.80 10.89
C GLY A 120 -0.27 -7.03 9.83
N GLY A 121 0.98 -6.67 10.12
CA GLY A 121 1.79 -5.90 9.18
C GLY A 121 2.67 -6.74 8.25
N TYR A 122 2.70 -8.07 8.41
CA TYR A 122 3.71 -8.95 7.80
C TYR A 122 3.23 -9.82 6.64
N THR A 123 1.92 -9.96 6.49
CA THR A 123 1.29 -10.77 5.45
C THR A 123 1.03 -9.94 4.20
N PRO A 124 1.16 -10.53 3.00
CA PRO A 124 0.71 -9.85 1.79
C PRO A 124 -0.82 -9.70 1.79
N PHE A 125 -1.31 -8.66 1.11
CA PHE A 125 -2.74 -8.40 0.95
C PHE A 125 -3.00 -7.62 -0.33
N HIS A 126 -4.26 -7.52 -0.74
CA HIS A 126 -4.65 -6.75 -1.91
C HIS A 126 -6.03 -6.10 -1.74
N PHE A 127 -6.26 -5.02 -2.48
CA PHE A 127 -7.56 -4.37 -2.60
C PHE A 127 -8.05 -4.41 -4.05
N ASP A 128 -9.30 -4.85 -4.29
CA ASP A 128 -9.97 -4.65 -5.58
C ASP A 128 -10.37 -3.19 -5.70
N VAL A 129 -9.63 -2.42 -6.49
CA VAL A 129 -9.87 -0.99 -6.72
C VAL A 129 -10.69 -0.74 -7.99
N THR A 130 -11.13 -1.80 -8.69
CA THR A 130 -11.85 -1.70 -9.96
C THR A 130 -13.04 -0.72 -9.93
N PRO A 131 -13.93 -0.71 -8.91
CA PRO A 131 -15.08 0.18 -8.93
C PRO A 131 -14.74 1.64 -8.57
N PHE A 132 -13.52 1.91 -8.12
CA PHE A 132 -13.12 3.22 -7.59
C PHE A 132 -12.24 4.02 -8.58
N VAL A 133 -11.72 3.38 -9.62
CA VAL A 133 -10.84 4.02 -10.61
C VAL A 133 -11.62 4.72 -11.72
N ASN A 134 -11.12 5.88 -12.11
CA ASN A 134 -11.40 6.54 -13.38
C ASN A 134 -10.44 6.00 -14.45
N ARG A 135 -10.98 5.55 -15.58
CA ARG A 135 -10.22 4.98 -16.70
C ARG A 135 -9.82 6.00 -17.77
N GLN A 136 -10.34 7.21 -17.67
CA GLN A 136 -10.14 8.29 -18.64
C GLN A 136 -9.21 9.39 -18.10
N SER A 137 -8.90 9.36 -16.81
CA SER A 137 -8.02 10.34 -16.16
C SER A 137 -7.07 9.65 -15.17
N PRO A 138 -6.00 10.35 -14.73
CA PRO A 138 -5.23 9.93 -13.57
C PRO A 138 -6.13 9.73 -12.35
N ASN A 139 -5.73 8.80 -11.50
CA ASN A 139 -6.36 8.46 -10.24
C ASN A 139 -5.44 8.84 -9.10
N ILE A 140 -6.01 9.15 -7.94
CA ILE A 140 -5.24 9.38 -6.72
C ILE A 140 -5.50 8.24 -5.76
N VAL A 141 -4.43 7.57 -5.35
CA VAL A 141 -4.44 6.64 -4.20
C VAL A 141 -3.99 7.41 -2.98
N ALA A 142 -4.73 7.28 -1.88
CA ALA A 142 -4.29 7.69 -0.57
C ALA A 142 -4.28 6.47 0.35
N LEU A 143 -3.18 6.28 1.08
CA LEU A 143 -3.02 5.21 2.05
C LEU A 143 -2.71 5.82 3.40
N ARG A 144 -3.42 5.37 4.42
CA ARG A 144 -3.11 5.68 5.82
C ARG A 144 -2.54 4.42 6.45
N VAL A 145 -1.30 4.51 6.94
CA VAL A 145 -0.62 3.42 7.63
C VAL A 145 -0.50 3.80 9.10
N ASP A 146 -1.21 3.06 9.95
CA ASP A 146 -1.30 3.28 11.39
C ASP A 146 -0.51 2.19 12.12
N ASN A 147 0.58 2.59 12.77
CA ASN A 147 1.39 1.70 13.58
C ASN A 147 1.22 1.93 15.07
N ARG A 148 0.22 2.71 15.49
CA ARG A 148 -0.09 2.84 16.91
C ARG A 148 -0.37 1.47 17.49
N LYS A 149 0.03 1.29 18.76
CA LYS A 149 -0.16 0.03 19.47
C LYS A 149 -1.64 -0.37 19.45
N ASN A 150 -1.93 -1.56 18.97
CA ASN A 150 -3.31 -2.04 18.85
C ASN A 150 -3.44 -3.48 19.39
N PRO A 151 -4.04 -3.70 20.57
CA PRO A 151 -4.13 -5.02 21.18
C PRO A 151 -4.94 -6.04 20.36
N ASP A 152 -5.74 -5.57 19.40
CA ASP A 152 -6.58 -6.41 18.55
C ASP A 152 -5.87 -6.85 17.26
N VAL A 153 -4.69 -6.28 16.96
CA VAL A 153 -3.94 -6.59 15.73
C VAL A 153 -2.55 -7.13 16.08
N PRO A 154 -2.23 -8.38 15.68
CA PRO A 154 -0.90 -8.93 15.88
C PRO A 154 0.19 -8.08 15.20
N PRO A 155 1.37 -7.92 15.83
CA PRO A 155 1.84 -8.72 16.96
C PRO A 155 1.44 -8.16 18.34
N ASP A 156 0.87 -6.96 18.45
CA ASP A 156 0.41 -6.42 19.74
C ASP A 156 -0.64 -7.32 20.42
N PRO A 157 -0.78 -7.27 21.77
CA PRO A 157 -0.06 -6.40 22.71
C PRO A 157 1.22 -7.04 23.30
N GLY A 158 1.59 -8.24 22.84
CA GLY A 158 2.63 -9.06 23.48
C GLY A 158 4.00 -8.38 23.58
N PRO A 159 4.87 -8.83 24.49
CA PRO A 159 6.25 -8.41 24.50
C PRO A 159 6.99 -9.06 23.31
N PHE A 160 7.72 -8.25 22.53
CA PHE A 160 8.56 -8.75 21.43
C PHE A 160 9.95 -8.16 21.51
N ASP A 161 10.94 -9.00 21.21
CA ASP A 161 12.37 -8.67 21.26
C ASP A 161 12.90 -8.22 19.89
N TYR A 162 12.09 -7.46 19.16
CA TYR A 162 12.43 -6.84 17.88
C TYR A 162 11.64 -5.55 17.70
N ILE A 163 12.17 -4.58 16.96
CA ILE A 163 11.50 -3.29 16.73
C ILE A 163 10.37 -3.42 15.71
N LYS A 164 9.20 -2.84 16.02
CA LYS A 164 8.04 -2.83 15.11
C LYS A 164 8.09 -1.61 14.17
N PHE A 165 9.03 -1.64 13.23
CA PHE A 165 9.10 -0.64 12.16
C PHE A 165 7.80 -0.59 11.35
N SER A 166 7.51 0.57 10.77
CA SER A 166 6.20 0.92 10.22
C SER A 166 6.29 1.43 8.79
N GLY A 167 5.15 1.55 8.10
CA GLY A 167 5.08 2.15 6.77
C GLY A 167 4.94 1.14 5.64
N LEU A 168 5.13 1.60 4.41
CA LEU A 168 5.15 0.76 3.20
C LEU A 168 6.53 0.12 3.05
N TYR A 169 6.89 -0.75 3.98
CA TYR A 169 8.24 -1.31 4.12
C TYR A 169 8.52 -2.50 3.16
N ARG A 170 7.56 -2.84 2.29
CA ARG A 170 7.71 -3.76 1.17
C ARG A 170 7.03 -3.20 -0.08
N GLU A 171 7.13 -3.94 -1.17
CA GLU A 171 6.65 -3.54 -2.48
C GLU A 171 5.12 -3.37 -2.52
N VAL A 172 4.68 -2.40 -3.31
CA VAL A 172 3.28 -2.22 -3.71
C VAL A 172 3.20 -2.31 -5.22
N TYR A 173 2.21 -3.02 -5.74
CA TYR A 173 2.02 -3.21 -7.17
C TYR A 173 0.64 -2.76 -7.63
N LEU A 174 0.60 -2.14 -8.81
CA LEU A 174 -0.60 -2.02 -9.61
C LEU A 174 -0.72 -3.28 -10.46
N VAL A 175 -1.78 -4.06 -10.20
CA VAL A 175 -2.06 -5.29 -10.95
C VAL A 175 -3.33 -5.10 -11.76
N GLN A 176 -3.24 -5.38 -13.07
CA GLN A 176 -4.41 -5.35 -13.95
C GLN A 176 -4.53 -6.69 -14.66
N THR A 177 -5.74 -7.25 -14.71
CA THR A 177 -6.02 -8.56 -15.28
C THR A 177 -7.37 -8.55 -15.99
N GLU A 178 -7.64 -9.58 -16.79
CA GLU A 178 -8.96 -9.80 -17.39
C GLU A 178 -10.04 -10.03 -16.33
N GLY A 179 -11.32 -9.87 -16.71
CA GLY A 179 -12.46 -10.11 -15.82
C GLY A 179 -12.53 -11.54 -15.28
N LEU A 180 -12.04 -12.52 -16.04
CA LEU A 180 -11.78 -13.88 -15.60
C LEU A 180 -10.28 -14.06 -15.34
N TYR A 181 -9.90 -14.37 -14.12
CA TYR A 181 -8.49 -14.45 -13.72
C TYR A 181 -8.27 -15.44 -12.57
N ILE A 182 -7.03 -15.93 -12.46
CA ILE A 182 -6.59 -16.70 -11.29
C ILE A 182 -6.40 -15.74 -10.10
N PRO A 183 -7.03 -15.98 -8.94
CA PRO A 183 -6.89 -15.12 -7.77
C PRO A 183 -5.45 -14.98 -7.26
N PHE A 184 -5.24 -13.99 -6.39
CA PHE A 184 -3.99 -13.82 -5.65
C PHE A 184 -3.80 -14.98 -4.67
N ALA A 185 -2.55 -15.41 -4.49
CA ALA A 185 -2.16 -16.46 -3.56
C ALA A 185 -1.84 -15.90 -2.17
#